data_AF-A0A0J5GM03-F1
#
_entry.id   AF-A0A0J5GM03-F1
#
_cell.length_a   1.000
_cell.length_b   1.000
_cell.length_c   1.000
_cell.angle_alpha   90.00
_cell.angle_beta   90.00
_cell.angle_gamma   90.00
#
_symmetry.space_group_name_H-M   'P 1'
#
loop_
_entity.id
_entity.type
_entity.pdbx_description
1 polymer ?
#
loop_
_entity_poly.entity_id
_entity_poly.type
_entity_poly.pdbx_seq_one_letter_code
_entity_poly.pdbx_strand_id
1 'polypeptide(L)'
;MKELMQRVETIFVKSRLRFPLYLLTVITGVGFFIAPELIEPTIFIAFLGLLLIMESIHPEAYRALFFEPITSFFPTKVQLPLIIMLTICVVMVGLFFLLIVIGVGLARFYN
;
A
#
# COMPACT_ATOMS: atom_id res chain seq x y z
N MET A 1 13.93 -0.67 28.26
CA MET A 1 13.07 0.51 27.96
C MET A 1 13.67 1.41 26.86
N LYS A 2 14.96 1.82 26.95
CA LYS A 2 15.64 2.59 25.90
C LYS A 2 15.66 1.92 24.51
N GLU A 3 15.89 0.61 24.43
CA GLU A 3 15.87 -0.12 23.15
C GLU A 3 14.47 -0.17 22.49
N LEU A 4 13.43 -0.27 23.30
CA LEU A 4 12.03 -0.31 22.84
C LEU A 4 11.63 1.07 22.30
N MET A 5 12.06 2.13 22.98
CA MET A 5 11.88 3.52 22.57
C MET A 5 12.64 3.83 21.28
N GLN A 6 13.90 3.37 21.14
CA GLN A 6 14.67 3.48 19.91
C GLN A 6 14.05 2.69 18.74
N ARG A 7 13.50 1.48 18.99
CA ARG A 7 12.77 0.74 17.95
C ARG A 7 11.53 1.48 17.48
N VAL A 8 10.74 2.00 18.41
CA VAL A 8 9.54 2.81 18.09
C VAL A 8 9.93 4.06 17.31
N GLU A 9 10.99 4.76 17.72
CA GLU A 9 11.48 5.97 17.06
C GLU A 9 12.02 5.67 15.65
N THR A 10 12.73 4.55 15.46
CA THR A 10 13.22 4.11 14.15
C THR A 10 12.07 3.71 13.22
N ILE A 11 11.03 3.05 13.75
CA ILE A 11 9.81 2.70 13.01
C ILE A 11 9.04 3.97 12.63
N PHE A 12 8.93 4.94 13.55
CA PHE A 12 8.28 6.24 13.31
C PHE A 12 9.00 7.05 12.24
N VAL A 13 10.33 7.12 12.28
CA VAL A 13 11.14 7.84 11.29
C VAL A 13 11.02 7.18 9.90
N LYS A 14 11.07 5.84 9.81
CA LYS A 14 10.83 5.11 8.54
C LYS A 14 9.38 5.24 8.04
N SER A 15 8.41 5.46 8.94
CA SER A 15 6.98 5.58 8.61
C SER A 15 6.52 7.00 8.32
N ARG A 16 7.38 8.03 8.50
CA ARG A 16 6.99 9.45 8.42
C ARG A 16 6.45 9.87 7.04
N LEU A 17 6.92 9.23 5.97
CA LEU A 17 6.41 9.40 4.60
C LEU A 17 5.18 8.53 4.29
N ARG A 18 4.95 7.47 5.06
CA ARG A 18 3.88 6.49 4.82
C ARG A 18 2.61 6.82 5.56
N PHE A 19 2.74 7.37 6.77
CA PHE A 19 1.60 7.77 7.59
C PHE A 19 0.65 8.73 6.85
N PRO A 20 1.13 9.76 6.12
CA PRO A 20 0.26 10.58 5.29
C PRO A 20 -0.47 9.78 4.22
N LEU A 21 0.20 8.83 3.58
CA LEU A 21 -0.38 8.00 2.52
C LEU A 21 -1.47 7.06 3.07
N TYR A 22 -1.24 6.44 4.23
CA TYR A 22 -2.25 5.66 4.94
C TYR A 22 -3.46 6.51 5.30
N LEU A 23 -3.22 7.67 5.91
CA LEU A 23 -4.29 8.59 6.33
C LEU A 23 -5.12 9.05 5.14
N LEU A 24 -4.48 9.46 4.04
CA LEU A 24 -5.16 9.87 2.81
C LEU A 24 -5.96 8.72 2.19
N THR A 25 -5.40 7.50 2.14
CA THR A 25 -6.10 6.33 1.61
C THR A 25 -7.36 6.01 2.43
N VAL A 26 -7.27 6.09 3.76
CA VAL A 26 -8.42 5.86 4.65
C VAL A 26 -9.46 6.97 4.50
N ILE A 27 -9.05 8.24 4.53
CA ILE A 27 -9.97 9.39 4.39
C ILE A 27 -10.70 9.33 3.04
N THR A 28 -9.96 9.09 1.96
CA THR A 28 -10.55 9.04 0.61
C THR A 28 -11.41 7.79 0.41
N GLY A 29 -11.04 6.65 0.99
CA GLY A 29 -11.86 5.44 0.95
C GLY A 29 -13.16 5.61 1.72
N VAL A 30 -13.10 6.03 2.98
CA VAL A 30 -14.29 6.28 3.81
C VAL A 30 -15.15 7.39 3.21
N GLY A 31 -14.53 8.50 2.80
CA GLY A 31 -15.25 9.64 2.25
C GLY A 31 -15.89 9.34 0.90
N PHE A 32 -15.31 8.47 0.07
CA PHE A 32 -15.98 7.97 -1.15
C PHE A 32 -17.30 7.24 -0.82
N PHE A 33 -17.34 6.43 0.23
CA PHE A 33 -18.56 5.71 0.63
C PHE A 33 -19.60 6.60 1.32
N ILE A 34 -19.16 7.65 2.04
CA ILE A 34 -20.06 8.53 2.80
C ILE A 34 -20.58 9.69 1.95
N ALA A 35 -19.72 10.31 1.14
CA ALA A 35 -20.01 11.50 0.35
C ALA A 35 -19.39 11.36 -1.06
N PRO A 36 -19.95 10.48 -1.90
CA PRO A 36 -19.42 10.20 -3.24
C PRO A 36 -19.42 11.42 -4.17
N GLU A 37 -20.26 12.43 -3.91
CA GLU A 37 -20.24 13.72 -4.61
C GLU A 37 -19.02 14.60 -4.30
N LEU A 38 -18.32 14.36 -3.18
CA LEU A 38 -17.17 15.15 -2.74
C LEU A 38 -15.83 14.49 -3.06
N ILE A 39 -15.77 13.15 -3.05
CA ILE A 39 -14.54 12.40 -3.29
C ILE A 39 -14.71 11.51 -4.50
N GLU A 40 -13.95 11.82 -5.55
CA GLU A 40 -13.95 10.98 -6.72
C GLU A 40 -13.32 9.60 -6.45
N PRO A 41 -13.90 8.52 -7.01
CA PRO A 41 -13.34 7.17 -6.89
C PRO A 41 -11.89 7.08 -7.38
N THR A 42 -11.54 7.87 -8.39
CA THR A 42 -10.20 7.97 -8.98
C THR A 42 -9.14 8.40 -7.96
N ILE A 43 -9.47 9.31 -7.04
CA ILE A 43 -8.56 9.81 -6.01
C ILE A 43 -8.26 8.69 -5.00
N PHE A 44 -9.30 7.97 -4.56
CA PHE A 44 -9.12 6.81 -3.67
C PHE A 44 -8.28 5.72 -4.35
N ILE A 45 -8.59 5.37 -5.59
CA ILE A 45 -7.86 4.35 -6.35
C ILE A 45 -6.39 4.75 -6.55
N ALA A 46 -6.10 6.04 -6.76
CA ALA A 46 -4.73 6.55 -6.88
C ALA A 46 -3.93 6.35 -5.59
N PHE A 47 -4.49 6.77 -4.45
CA PHE A 47 -3.81 6.60 -3.16
C PHE A 47 -3.66 5.13 -2.77
N LEU A 48 -4.68 4.30 -3.04
CA LEU A 48 -4.59 2.86 -2.84
C LEU A 48 -3.48 2.23 -3.69
N GLY A 49 -3.39 2.58 -4.98
CA GLY A 49 -2.33 2.10 -5.86
C GLY A 49 -0.93 2.48 -5.39
N LEU A 50 -0.74 3.76 -4.98
CA LEU A 50 0.51 4.24 -4.40
C LEU A 50 0.85 3.52 -3.10
N LEU A 51 -0.15 3.28 -2.23
CA LEU A 51 0.04 2.61 -0.96
C LEU A 51 0.53 1.17 -1.17
N LEU A 52 -0.07 0.42 -2.09
CA LEU A 52 0.33 -0.96 -2.40
C LEU A 52 1.77 -1.03 -2.92
N ILE A 53 2.17 -0.10 -3.80
CA ILE A 53 3.54 -0.05 -4.34
C ILE A 53 4.54 0.30 -3.23
N MET A 54 4.27 1.38 -2.49
CA MET A 54 5.17 1.86 -1.43
C MET A 54 5.40 0.79 -0.36
N GLU A 55 4.33 0.11 0.05
CA GLU A 55 4.41 -0.94 1.05
C GLU A 55 5.16 -2.18 0.55
N SER A 56 5.05 -2.50 -0.74
CA SER A 56 5.74 -3.64 -1.34
C SER A 56 7.25 -3.41 -1.53
N ILE A 57 7.67 -2.17 -1.76
CA ILE A 57 9.10 -1.83 -1.94
C ILE A 57 9.86 -1.89 -0.61
N HIS A 58 9.16 -1.74 0.52
CA HIS A 58 9.79 -1.69 1.82
C HIS A 58 9.85 -3.06 2.51
N PRO A 59 11.06 -3.64 2.72
CA PRO A 59 11.24 -5.04 3.10
C PRO A 59 10.74 -5.41 4.51
N GLU A 60 10.48 -4.44 5.39
CA GLU A 60 10.16 -4.71 6.80
C GLU A 60 8.67 -4.59 7.15
N ALA A 61 7.88 -3.78 6.43
CA ALA A 61 6.48 -3.53 6.82
C ALA A 61 5.52 -4.60 6.31
N TYR A 62 5.66 -4.99 5.04
CA TYR A 62 4.77 -5.98 4.43
C TYR A 62 5.13 -7.42 4.78
N ARG A 63 6.42 -7.68 5.02
CA ARG A 63 6.91 -9.01 5.36
C ARG A 63 6.32 -9.50 6.68
N ALA A 64 6.28 -8.66 7.72
CA ALA A 64 5.78 -9.03 9.03
C ALA A 64 4.25 -8.97 9.16
N LEU A 65 3.57 -8.00 8.55
CA LEU A 65 2.13 -7.80 8.75
C LEU A 65 1.25 -8.60 7.79
N PHE A 66 1.68 -8.82 6.55
CA PHE A 66 0.83 -9.40 5.50
C PHE A 66 1.35 -10.73 4.98
N PHE A 67 2.66 -10.88 4.80
CA PHE A 67 3.21 -12.08 4.19
C PHE A 67 3.63 -13.15 5.20
N GLU A 68 4.13 -12.79 6.38
CA GLU A 68 4.46 -13.75 7.44
C GLU A 68 3.28 -14.65 7.81
N PRO A 69 2.05 -14.15 8.03
CA PRO A 69 0.90 -15.01 8.31
C PRO A 69 0.58 -15.99 7.19
N ILE A 70 0.81 -15.61 5.93
CA ILE A 70 0.51 -16.44 4.75
C ILE A 70 1.64 -17.45 4.50
N THR A 71 2.88 -17.03 4.70
CA THR A 71 4.09 -17.79 4.40
C THR A 71 4.50 -18.70 5.55
N SER A 72 4.06 -18.44 6.79
CA SER A 72 4.35 -19.25 7.97
C SER A 72 3.84 -20.69 7.88
N PHE A 73 2.84 -20.94 7.03
CA PHE A 73 2.32 -22.27 6.76
C PHE A 73 3.24 -23.13 5.87
N PHE A 74 4.22 -22.51 5.21
CA PHE A 74 5.10 -23.17 4.25
C PHE A 74 6.50 -23.45 4.83
N PRO A 75 7.22 -24.47 4.32
CA PRO A 75 8.60 -24.74 4.72
C PRO A 75 9.52 -23.54 4.46
N THR A 76 10.49 -23.30 5.34
CA THR A 76 11.41 -22.15 5.31
C THR A 76 12.16 -21.98 3.98
N LYS A 77 12.39 -23.08 3.25
CA LYS A 77 13.01 -23.07 1.91
C LYS A 77 12.14 -22.40 0.83
N VAL A 78 10.82 -22.38 1.01
CA VAL A 78 9.84 -21.88 0.03
C VAL A 78 9.30 -20.50 0.42
N GLN A 79 9.44 -20.11 1.69
CA GLN A 79 8.96 -18.82 2.21
C GLN A 79 9.56 -17.62 1.46
N LEU A 80 10.88 -17.62 1.23
CA LEU A 80 11.54 -16.51 0.55
C LEU A 80 11.06 -16.34 -0.92
N PRO A 81 11.03 -17.39 -1.76
CA PRO A 81 10.41 -17.32 -3.08
C PRO A 81 8.95 -16.83 -3.05
N LEU A 82 8.15 -17.31 -2.09
CA LEU A 82 6.74 -16.94 -1.97
C LEU A 82 6.56 -15.45 -1.63
N ILE A 83 7.38 -14.93 -0.71
CA ILE A 83 7.41 -13.51 -0.36
C ILE A 83 7.73 -12.66 -1.58
N ILE A 84 8.76 -13.03 -2.35
CA ILE A 84 9.14 -12.30 -3.57
C ILE A 84 8.01 -12.31 -4.59
N MET A 85 7.39 -13.47 -4.83
CA MET A 85 6.27 -13.61 -5.76
C MET A 85 5.09 -12.74 -5.33
N LEU A 86 4.71 -12.79 -4.05
CA LEU A 86 3.63 -11.98 -3.49
C LEU A 86 3.94 -10.48 -3.59
N THR A 87 5.17 -10.05 -3.30
CA THR A 87 5.61 -8.66 -3.49
C THR A 87 5.39 -8.21 -4.94
N ILE A 88 5.83 -9.01 -5.91
CA ILE A 88 5.66 -8.69 -7.35
C ILE A 88 4.17 -8.58 -7.69
N CYS A 89 3.33 -9.51 -7.23
CA CYS A 89 1.89 -9.46 -7.45
C CYS A 89 1.26 -8.17 -6.90
N VAL A 90 1.60 -7.78 -5.68
CA VAL A 90 1.05 -6.57 -5.06
C VAL A 90 1.51 -5.30 -5.79
N VAL A 91 2.79 -5.24 -6.21
CA VAL A 91 3.29 -4.13 -7.05
C VAL A 91 2.53 -4.04 -8.37
N MET A 92 2.29 -5.18 -9.04
CA MET A 92 1.53 -5.19 -10.29
C MET A 92 0.09 -4.69 -10.10
N VAL A 93 -0.58 -5.10 -9.02
CA VAL A 93 -1.93 -4.61 -8.69
C VAL A 93 -1.92 -3.10 -8.44
N GLY A 94 -0.93 -2.61 -7.68
CA GLY A 94 -0.79 -1.18 -7.44
C GLY A 94 -0.56 -0.39 -8.74
N LEU A 95 0.31 -0.87 -9.63
CA LEU A 95 0.53 -0.27 -10.95
C LEU A 95 -0.73 -0.27 -11.82
N PHE A 96 -1.47 -1.38 -11.80
CA PHE A 96 -2.74 -1.50 -12.53
C PHE A 96 -3.75 -0.43 -12.09
N PHE A 97 -3.86 -0.16 -10.79
CA PHE A 97 -4.71 0.92 -10.28
C PHE A 97 -4.26 2.30 -10.76
N LEU A 98 -2.96 2.57 -10.79
CA LEU A 98 -2.45 3.84 -11.32
C LEU A 98 -2.74 4.00 -12.82
N LEU A 99 -2.66 2.92 -13.60
CA LEU A 99 -3.02 2.93 -15.02
C LEU A 99 -4.51 3.24 -15.24
N ILE A 100 -5.40 2.71 -14.40
CA ILE A 100 -6.83 3.06 -14.44
C ILE A 100 -7.01 4.56 -14.22
N VAL A 101 -6.34 5.13 -13.21
CA VAL A 101 -6.44 6.56 -12.89
C VAL A 101 -5.97 7.42 -14.06
N ILE A 102 -4.85 7.07 -14.68
CA ILE A 102 -4.32 7.76 -15.87
C ILE A 102 -5.31 7.64 -17.03
N GLY A 103 -5.83 6.44 -17.29
CA GLY A 103 -6.77 6.19 -18.37
C GLY A 103 -8.06 6.99 -18.23
N VAL A 104 -8.63 7.06 -17.02
CA VAL A 104 -9.82 7.87 -16.73
C VAL A 104 -9.50 9.37 -16.87
N GLY A 105 -8.34 9.82 -16.38
CA GLY A 105 -7.90 11.21 -16.51
C GLY A 105 -7.77 11.64 -17.98
N LEU A 106 -7.18 10.80 -18.82
CA LEU A 106 -7.09 11.05 -20.26
C LEU A 106 -8.49 11.06 -20.90
N ALA A 107 -9.35 10.09 -20.60
CA ALA A 107 -10.70 10.04 -21.15
C ALA A 107 -11.52 11.31 -20.84
N ARG A 108 -11.34 11.89 -19.65
CA ARG A 108 -11.99 13.16 -19.29
C ARG A 108 -11.35 14.38 -19.94
N PHE A 109 -10.07 14.32 -20.29
CA PHE A 109 -9.41 15.44 -20.97
C PHE A 109 -9.82 15.54 -22.45
N TYR A 110 -10.13 14.40 -23.07
CA TYR A 110 -10.49 14.33 -24.49
C TYR A 110 -12.00 14.37 -24.78
N ASN A 111 -12.85 14.26 -23.75
CA ASN A 111 -14.31 14.44 -23.84
C ASN A 111 -14.72 15.83 -23.36
#